data_AF-A0A8H7K628-F1
#
_entry.id   AF-A0A8H7K628-F1
#
_cell.length_a   1.000
_cell.length_b   1.000
_cell.length_c   1.000
_cell.angle_alpha   90.00
_cell.angle_beta   90.00
_cell.angle_gamma   90.00
#
_symmetry.space_group_name_H-M   'P 1'
#
loop_
_entity.id
_entity.type
_entity.pdbx_description
1 polymer ?
#
loop_
_entity_poly.entity_id
_entity_poly.type
_entity_poly.pdbx_seq_one_letter_code
_entity_poly.pdbx_strand_id
1 'polypeptide(L)'
;MALYANYLQLELQQIDTYCQTKIFYHHRSMSEDDDECYDEESEHLDACTQCRFEYRSLCDAWQACVQNRGISPTKETRAYQAMLREGFQVYKQAHEEQAQIIADGSFVESIASAIARVGHAVSLGLVDGRGHNASPFAADYFSSILNKDILAEFMIRPQSWRAIENIDAKLFPAQILSELPVAIWQSGGALRNLSNGCFPHRKDHSLALSPALEGAQGHIENATSQLRAFEFGTLASSAAGRSHLDDEGKAAMDIYLGSMLESTDLQKLNLDMVVYNGDDDNGNRPGYYHIGSALTCVKSKALRHVSIYNAALSQQDLEAFCRSLGRRIESLSLNKVDLLDGSWFNALERLRDSLSSRCLAGHCEISFSGLSGGEFGDQPEDQSSSWPGSISGPLSMVKRAEQFVSGMEERNVYFT
;
A
#
# COMPACT_ATOMS: atom_id res chain seq x y z
N MET A 1 20.90 -10.05 -14.85
CA MET A 1 21.88 -10.08 -13.73
C MET A 1 22.15 -8.68 -13.16
N ALA A 2 22.53 -7.67 -13.96
CA ALA A 2 22.80 -6.31 -13.43
C ALA A 2 21.59 -5.60 -12.76
N LEU A 3 20.36 -5.84 -13.24
CA LEU A 3 19.16 -5.27 -12.63
C LEU A 3 18.79 -5.96 -11.31
N TYR A 4 18.80 -7.30 -11.32
CA TYR A 4 18.66 -8.13 -10.12
C TYR A 4 19.75 -7.80 -9.07
N ALA A 5 20.95 -7.46 -9.53
CA ALA A 5 22.05 -7.00 -8.69
C ALA A 5 21.74 -5.70 -7.94
N ASN A 6 21.17 -4.71 -8.62
CA ASN A 6 20.80 -3.46 -7.99
C ASN A 6 19.68 -3.65 -6.96
N TYR A 7 18.70 -4.52 -7.26
CA TYR A 7 17.64 -4.87 -6.31
C TYR A 7 18.19 -5.54 -5.04
N LEU A 8 19.00 -6.60 -5.21
CA LEU A 8 19.58 -7.32 -4.08
C LEU A 8 20.45 -6.40 -3.23
N GLN A 9 21.22 -5.49 -3.86
CA GLN A 9 22.01 -4.48 -3.16
C GLN A 9 21.16 -3.53 -2.31
N LEU A 10 19.98 -3.10 -2.79
CA LEU A 10 19.07 -2.23 -2.02
C LEU A 10 18.51 -2.94 -0.78
N GLU A 11 18.07 -4.19 -0.93
CA GLU A 11 17.59 -4.99 0.21
C GLU A 11 18.70 -5.27 1.23
N LEU A 12 19.89 -5.60 0.72
CA LEU A 12 21.10 -5.78 1.50
C LEU A 12 21.49 -4.49 2.27
N GLN A 13 21.35 -3.31 1.66
CA GLN A 13 21.67 -2.04 2.30
C GLN A 13 20.80 -1.76 3.54
N GLN A 14 19.54 -2.20 3.55
CA GLN A 14 18.68 -2.08 4.74
C GLN A 14 19.27 -2.83 5.94
N ILE A 15 19.96 -3.94 5.69
CA ILE A 15 20.60 -4.74 6.72
C ILE A 15 21.85 -4.03 7.26
N ASP A 16 22.68 -3.42 6.39
CA ASP A 16 23.82 -2.60 6.87
C ASP A 16 23.34 -1.38 7.67
N THR A 17 22.26 -0.71 7.25
CA THR A 17 21.65 0.37 8.02
C THR A 17 21.17 -0.12 9.39
N TYR A 18 20.48 -1.26 9.45
CA TYR A 18 20.06 -1.86 10.72
C TYR A 18 21.25 -2.15 11.65
N CYS A 19 22.31 -2.78 11.13
CA CYS A 19 23.53 -3.06 11.89
C CYS A 19 24.20 -1.76 12.38
N GLN A 20 24.29 -0.73 11.54
CA GLN A 20 24.82 0.58 11.94
C GLN A 20 24.01 1.21 13.06
N THR A 21 22.68 1.19 12.95
CA THR A 21 21.78 1.71 13.97
C THR A 21 21.96 0.98 15.30
N LYS A 22 22.03 -0.36 15.28
CA LYS A 22 22.25 -1.16 16.50
C LYS A 22 23.61 -0.91 17.15
N ILE A 23 24.69 -0.87 16.37
CA ILE A 23 26.05 -0.55 16.86
C ILE A 23 26.06 0.86 17.47
N PHE A 24 25.43 1.84 16.82
CA PHE A 24 25.34 3.22 17.30
C PHE A 24 24.60 3.31 18.64
N TYR A 25 23.46 2.64 18.78
CA TYR A 25 22.70 2.64 20.03
C TYR A 25 23.45 1.94 21.16
N HIS A 26 24.16 0.84 20.88
CA HIS A 26 24.97 0.15 21.89
C HIS A 26 26.11 1.05 22.40
N HIS A 27 26.87 1.71 21.50
CA HIS A 27 27.91 2.67 21.91
C HIS A 27 27.39 3.87 22.70
N ARG A 28 26.16 4.31 22.42
CA ARG A 28 25.49 5.39 23.17
C ARG A 28 25.04 4.94 24.56
N SER A 29 24.49 3.73 24.67
CA SER A 29 24.09 3.12 25.95
C SER A 29 25.29 2.93 26.88
N MET A 30 26.47 2.63 26.33
CA MET A 30 27.72 2.53 27.09
C MET A 30 28.29 3.86 27.60
N SER A 31 27.73 5.01 27.18
CA SER A 31 28.18 6.34 27.62
C SER A 31 27.34 6.96 28.73
N GLU A 32 26.26 6.30 29.14
CA GLU A 32 25.33 6.73 30.19
C GLU A 32 25.25 5.59 31.23
N ASP A 33 26.08 5.66 32.28
CA ASP A 33 26.19 4.86 33.52
C ASP A 33 25.27 3.60 33.71
N ASP A 34 25.87 2.40 33.83
CA ASP A 34 25.83 1.51 35.02
C ASP A 34 26.47 0.12 34.73
N ASP A 35 27.22 -0.38 35.71
CA ASP A 35 28.33 -1.35 35.59
C ASP A 35 27.93 -2.85 35.69
N GLU A 36 26.70 -3.25 35.37
CA GLU A 36 26.25 -4.64 35.64
C GLU A 36 25.27 -5.25 34.60
N CYS A 37 25.72 -5.53 33.36
CA CYS A 37 25.18 -6.60 32.48
C CYS A 37 25.99 -6.79 31.17
N TYR A 38 27.27 -7.16 31.25
CA TYR A 38 28.20 -7.00 30.12
C TYR A 38 28.36 -8.19 29.15
N ASP A 39 27.93 -9.40 29.50
CA ASP A 39 28.30 -10.58 28.68
C ASP A 39 27.39 -10.78 27.46
N GLU A 40 26.07 -10.64 27.60
CA GLU A 40 25.11 -10.85 26.49
C GLU A 40 25.18 -9.73 25.42
N GLU A 41 25.48 -8.49 25.82
CA GLU A 41 25.60 -7.37 24.88
C GLU A 41 26.90 -7.41 24.06
N SER A 42 28.00 -7.92 24.63
CA SER A 42 29.28 -8.07 23.94
C SER A 42 29.21 -9.11 22.81
N GLU A 43 28.56 -10.26 23.05
CA GLU A 43 28.35 -11.29 22.01
C GLU A 43 27.50 -10.76 20.85
N HIS A 44 26.52 -9.92 21.15
CA HIS A 44 25.68 -9.28 20.14
C HIS A 44 26.48 -8.26 19.29
N LEU A 45 27.46 -7.56 19.86
CA LEU A 45 28.31 -6.61 19.12
C LEU A 45 29.30 -7.31 18.19
N ASP A 46 29.90 -8.42 18.64
CA ASP A 46 30.78 -9.25 17.81
C ASP A 46 30.00 -9.87 16.64
N ALA A 47 28.78 -10.34 16.89
CA ALA A 47 27.86 -10.79 15.84
C ALA A 47 27.52 -9.68 14.84
N CYS A 48 27.29 -8.43 15.30
CA CYS A 48 27.06 -7.29 14.40
C CYS A 48 28.26 -7.00 13.51
N THR A 49 29.46 -7.05 14.09
CA THR A 49 30.70 -6.75 13.37
C THR A 49 31.01 -7.82 12.34
N GLN A 50 30.87 -9.10 12.71
CA GLN A 50 31.06 -10.23 11.79
C GLN A 50 30.02 -10.20 10.66
N CYS A 51 28.74 -9.97 10.98
CA CYS A 51 27.68 -9.84 9.98
C CYS A 51 27.99 -8.74 8.96
N ARG A 52 28.48 -7.58 9.43
CA ARG A 52 28.88 -6.47 8.54
C ARG A 52 30.09 -6.82 7.66
N PHE A 53 31.04 -7.59 8.17
CA PHE A 53 32.19 -8.04 7.39
C PHE A 53 31.77 -9.04 6.29
N GLU A 54 30.95 -10.03 6.64
CA GLU A 54 30.41 -11.02 5.70
C GLU A 54 29.53 -10.36 4.64
N TYR A 55 28.70 -9.41 5.06
CA TYR A 55 27.89 -8.57 4.20
C TYR A 55 28.74 -7.84 3.14
N ARG A 56 29.83 -7.18 3.56
CA ARG A 56 30.73 -6.47 2.64
C ARG A 56 31.39 -7.45 1.68
N SER A 57 31.83 -8.60 2.18
CA SER A 57 32.44 -9.66 1.37
C SER A 57 31.47 -10.20 0.32
N LEU A 58 30.20 -10.37 0.66
CA LEU A 58 29.13 -10.74 -0.26
C LEU A 58 28.91 -9.65 -1.32
N CYS A 59 28.86 -8.38 -0.92
CA CYS A 59 28.69 -7.25 -1.85
C CYS A 59 29.86 -7.12 -2.82
N ASP A 60 31.09 -7.29 -2.35
CA ASP A 60 32.30 -7.26 -3.17
C ASP A 60 32.33 -8.44 -4.16
N ALA A 61 31.98 -9.65 -3.69
CA ALA A 61 31.84 -10.82 -4.55
C ALA A 61 30.80 -10.61 -5.64
N TRP A 62 29.68 -9.97 -5.29
CA TRP A 62 28.60 -9.63 -6.17
C TRP A 62 28.98 -8.56 -7.21
N GLN A 63 29.61 -7.46 -6.79
CA GLN A 63 30.13 -6.44 -7.70
C GLN A 63 31.16 -7.00 -8.67
N ALA A 64 32.04 -7.88 -8.20
CA ALA A 64 33.01 -8.58 -9.06
C ALA A 64 32.31 -9.46 -10.11
N CYS A 65 31.19 -10.11 -9.75
CA CYS A 65 30.36 -10.87 -10.69
C CYS A 65 29.76 -10.00 -11.80
N VAL A 66 29.32 -8.78 -11.47
CA VAL A 66 28.65 -7.88 -12.42
C VAL A 66 29.64 -7.08 -13.28
N GLN A 67 30.71 -6.57 -12.67
CA GLN A 67 31.64 -5.62 -13.30
C GLN A 67 32.89 -6.28 -13.89
N ASN A 68 33.03 -7.60 -13.76
CA ASN A 68 34.17 -8.38 -14.26
C ASN A 68 35.53 -7.74 -13.91
N ARG A 69 35.66 -7.23 -12.67
CA ARG A 69 36.89 -6.59 -12.20
C ARG A 69 38.01 -7.62 -12.14
N GLY A 70 39.16 -7.34 -12.77
CA GLY A 70 40.32 -8.23 -12.89
C GLY A 70 41.09 -8.54 -11.60
N ILE A 71 40.44 -8.51 -10.44
CA ILE A 71 41.02 -8.90 -9.16
C ILE A 71 40.85 -10.41 -9.02
N SER A 72 41.94 -11.14 -8.73
CA SER A 72 41.87 -12.58 -8.50
C SER A 72 41.01 -12.87 -7.25
N PRO A 73 39.85 -13.53 -7.39
CA PRO A 73 38.93 -13.70 -6.28
C PRO A 73 39.50 -14.69 -5.26
N THR A 74 39.36 -14.37 -3.97
CA THR A 74 39.71 -15.26 -2.85
C THR A 74 38.83 -16.51 -2.87
N LYS A 75 39.20 -17.55 -2.12
CA LYS A 75 38.40 -18.80 -2.03
C LYS A 75 36.96 -18.53 -1.58
N GLU A 76 36.80 -17.61 -0.62
CA GLU A 76 35.52 -17.20 -0.06
C GLU A 76 34.71 -16.36 -1.05
N THR A 77 35.33 -15.39 -1.72
CA THR A 77 34.70 -14.64 -2.82
C THR A 77 34.18 -15.59 -3.91
N ARG A 78 34.93 -16.64 -4.28
CA ARG A 78 34.47 -17.64 -5.27
C ARG A 78 33.27 -18.44 -4.77
N ALA A 79 33.23 -18.79 -3.49
CA ALA A 79 32.11 -19.52 -2.90
C ALA A 79 30.83 -18.68 -2.93
N TYR A 80 30.92 -17.40 -2.56
CA TYR A 80 29.82 -16.47 -2.72
C TYR A 80 29.42 -16.34 -4.20
N GLN A 81 30.35 -16.07 -5.11
CA GLN A 81 30.04 -15.96 -6.54
C GLN A 81 29.33 -17.18 -7.13
N ALA A 82 29.72 -18.40 -6.73
CA ALA A 82 29.06 -19.63 -7.16
C ALA A 82 27.60 -19.65 -6.68
N MET A 83 27.37 -19.41 -5.39
CA MET A 83 26.04 -19.35 -4.79
C MET A 83 25.16 -18.29 -5.46
N LEU A 84 25.69 -17.08 -5.67
CA LEU A 84 24.96 -15.98 -6.29
C LEU A 84 24.52 -16.30 -7.73
N ARG A 85 25.37 -17.00 -8.49
CA ARG A 85 25.04 -17.45 -9.85
C ARG A 85 23.98 -18.54 -9.84
N GLU A 86 24.09 -19.50 -8.95
CA GLU A 86 23.11 -20.58 -8.79
C GLU A 86 21.74 -20.00 -8.38
N GLY A 87 21.70 -19.16 -7.35
CA GLY A 87 20.49 -18.47 -6.92
C GLY A 87 19.85 -17.64 -8.03
N PHE A 88 20.66 -16.92 -8.83
CA PHE A 88 20.14 -16.18 -9.99
C PHE A 88 19.53 -17.10 -11.06
N GLN A 89 20.10 -18.28 -11.32
CA GLN A 89 19.51 -19.23 -12.28
C GLN A 89 18.17 -19.76 -11.78
N VAL A 90 18.08 -20.14 -10.50
CA VAL A 90 16.83 -20.61 -9.90
C VAL A 90 15.78 -19.50 -9.89
N TYR A 91 16.15 -18.28 -9.48
CA TYR A 91 15.30 -17.10 -9.54
C TYR A 91 14.77 -16.85 -10.95
N LYS A 92 15.66 -16.88 -11.95
CA LYS A 92 15.31 -16.66 -13.35
C LYS A 92 14.30 -17.70 -13.83
N GLN A 93 14.55 -18.98 -13.56
CA GLN A 93 13.65 -20.06 -13.94
C GLN A 93 12.27 -19.89 -13.29
N ALA A 94 12.22 -19.62 -11.98
CA ALA A 94 10.95 -19.40 -11.28
C ALA A 94 10.17 -18.20 -11.85
N HIS A 95 10.85 -17.12 -12.19
CA HIS A 95 10.21 -15.94 -12.78
C HIS A 95 9.73 -16.19 -14.22
N GLU A 96 10.44 -17.01 -15.00
CA GLU A 96 9.98 -17.45 -16.33
C GLU A 96 8.74 -18.35 -16.21
N GLU A 97 8.72 -19.27 -15.25
CA GLU A 97 7.56 -20.12 -14.95
C GLU A 97 6.35 -19.28 -14.49
N GLN A 98 6.56 -18.29 -13.62
CA GLN A 98 5.51 -17.34 -13.20
C GLN A 98 4.94 -16.55 -14.38
N ALA A 99 5.80 -16.01 -15.24
CA ALA A 99 5.36 -15.29 -16.41
C ALA A 99 4.55 -16.20 -17.36
N GLN A 100 4.96 -17.46 -17.51
CA GLN A 100 4.27 -18.44 -18.35
C GLN A 100 2.87 -18.76 -17.83
N ILE A 101 2.72 -19.11 -16.53
CA ILE A 101 1.42 -19.48 -15.96
C ILE A 101 0.43 -18.31 -15.88
N ILE A 102 0.94 -17.08 -15.88
CA ILE A 102 0.12 -15.86 -16.00
C ILE A 102 -0.29 -15.67 -17.46
N ALA A 103 0.67 -15.73 -18.39
CA ALA A 103 0.42 -15.47 -19.81
C ALA A 103 -0.53 -16.49 -20.46
N ASP A 104 -0.51 -17.75 -20.03
CA ASP A 104 -1.43 -18.78 -20.53
C ASP A 104 -2.76 -18.85 -19.77
N GLY A 105 -2.95 -17.99 -18.76
CA GLY A 105 -4.18 -17.93 -17.95
C GLY A 105 -4.34 -19.07 -16.94
N SER A 106 -3.44 -20.06 -16.91
CA SER A 106 -3.58 -21.25 -16.06
C SER A 106 -3.62 -20.92 -14.57
N PHE A 107 -2.91 -19.87 -14.15
CA PHE A 107 -2.95 -19.37 -12.78
C PHE A 107 -4.36 -18.91 -12.39
N VAL A 108 -4.96 -18.05 -13.21
CA VAL A 108 -6.28 -17.47 -12.97
C VAL A 108 -7.36 -18.56 -13.04
N GLU A 109 -7.32 -19.42 -14.06
CA GLU A 109 -8.28 -20.52 -14.21
C GLU A 109 -8.23 -21.51 -13.04
N SER A 110 -7.03 -21.85 -12.57
CA SER A 110 -6.85 -22.77 -11.45
C SER A 110 -7.44 -22.22 -10.16
N ILE A 111 -7.19 -20.94 -9.86
CA ILE A 111 -7.75 -20.29 -8.67
C ILE A 111 -9.28 -20.14 -8.80
N ALA A 112 -9.77 -19.70 -9.95
CA ALA A 112 -11.19 -19.55 -10.20
C ALA A 112 -11.94 -20.89 -10.06
N SER A 113 -11.40 -21.97 -10.64
CA SER A 113 -11.93 -23.33 -10.50
C SER A 113 -11.92 -23.80 -9.04
N ALA A 114 -10.84 -23.53 -8.31
CA ALA A 114 -10.77 -23.86 -6.89
C ALA A 114 -11.84 -23.11 -6.09
N ILE A 115 -12.01 -21.81 -6.31
CA ILE A 115 -13.02 -20.97 -5.66
C ILE A 115 -14.43 -21.45 -5.98
N ALA A 116 -14.72 -21.76 -7.25
CA ALA A 116 -16.02 -22.26 -7.67
C ALA A 116 -16.40 -23.57 -6.94
N ARG A 117 -15.42 -24.46 -6.71
CA ARG A 117 -15.64 -25.72 -5.97
C ARG A 117 -15.90 -25.52 -4.47
N VAL A 118 -15.41 -24.44 -3.86
CA VAL A 118 -15.67 -24.15 -2.44
C VAL A 118 -17.16 -23.85 -2.21
N GLY A 119 -17.88 -23.33 -3.22
CA GLY A 119 -19.33 -23.15 -3.19
C GLY A 119 -19.82 -22.07 -2.20
N HIS A 120 -18.92 -21.26 -1.66
CA HIS A 120 -19.22 -20.18 -0.73
C HIS A 120 -18.63 -18.86 -1.22
N ALA A 121 -19.19 -17.76 -0.75
CA ALA A 121 -18.64 -16.43 -0.97
C ALA A 121 -17.17 -16.34 -0.51
N VAL A 122 -16.29 -15.89 -1.40
CA VAL A 122 -14.85 -15.77 -1.11
C VAL A 122 -14.46 -14.32 -0.83
N SER A 123 -13.50 -14.17 0.08
CA SER A 123 -12.73 -12.94 0.28
C SER A 123 -11.39 -13.12 -0.44
N LEU A 124 -11.05 -12.20 -1.33
CA LEU A 124 -9.79 -12.19 -2.06
C LEU A 124 -8.92 -11.01 -1.58
N GLY A 125 -7.67 -11.30 -1.26
CA GLY A 125 -6.66 -10.30 -0.92
C GLY A 125 -5.50 -10.38 -1.92
N LEU A 126 -5.20 -9.28 -2.60
CA LEU A 126 -4.06 -9.13 -3.50
C LEU A 126 -3.07 -8.16 -2.83
N VAL A 127 -1.82 -8.57 -2.66
CA VAL A 127 -0.81 -7.81 -1.90
C VAL A 127 0.54 -7.83 -2.59
N ASP A 128 1.27 -6.70 -2.53
CA ASP A 128 2.60 -6.54 -3.14
C ASP A 128 3.77 -6.99 -2.22
N GLY A 129 3.52 -7.95 -1.34
CA GLY A 129 4.53 -8.43 -0.38
C GLY A 129 3.94 -9.33 0.69
N ARG A 130 4.81 -9.86 1.58
CA ARG A 130 4.32 -10.54 2.79
C ARG A 130 3.66 -9.48 3.67
N GLY A 131 2.35 -9.63 3.91
CA GLY A 131 1.61 -8.73 4.79
C GLY A 131 2.35 -8.56 6.13
N HIS A 132 2.70 -7.31 6.46
CA HIS A 132 3.16 -6.68 7.70
C HIS A 132 3.99 -7.43 8.79
N ASN A 133 4.11 -8.75 8.81
CA ASN A 133 4.59 -9.50 9.98
C ASN A 133 5.66 -10.56 9.68
N ALA A 134 6.26 -10.59 8.50
CA ALA A 134 7.35 -11.51 8.26
C ALA A 134 8.34 -10.94 7.25
N SER A 135 9.06 -9.89 7.65
CA SER A 135 10.49 -9.93 7.36
C SER A 135 11.01 -11.14 8.15
N PRO A 136 11.42 -12.25 7.52
CA PRO A 136 12.02 -13.37 8.24
C PRO A 136 13.29 -12.94 9.00
N PHE A 137 13.80 -11.74 8.71
CA PHE A 137 14.92 -11.13 9.40
C PHE A 137 14.51 -10.39 10.69
N ALA A 138 13.23 -10.10 10.93
CA ALA A 138 12.80 -9.32 12.10
C ALA A 138 13.13 -10.00 13.45
N ALA A 139 13.30 -11.33 13.45
CA ALA A 139 13.65 -12.08 14.66
C ALA A 139 15.16 -12.30 14.81
N ASP A 140 15.93 -12.36 13.71
CA ASP A 140 17.41 -12.51 13.75
C ASP A 140 18.06 -12.22 12.39
N TYR A 141 18.40 -10.94 12.16
CA TYR A 141 19.17 -10.50 10.98
C TYR A 141 20.56 -11.19 10.92
N PHE A 142 21.12 -11.60 12.07
CA PHE A 142 22.49 -12.10 12.18
C PHE A 142 22.60 -13.55 11.71
N SER A 143 21.72 -14.45 12.17
CA SER A 143 21.72 -15.84 11.69
C SER A 143 21.35 -15.96 10.22
N SER A 144 20.61 -15.00 9.67
CA SER A 144 20.11 -15.04 8.29
C SER A 144 21.15 -14.71 7.21
N ILE A 145 22.06 -13.74 7.45
CA ILE A 145 23.16 -13.45 6.51
C ILE A 145 24.29 -14.47 6.65
N LEU A 146 24.57 -14.91 7.87
CA LEU A 146 25.62 -15.88 8.16
C LEU A 146 25.24 -17.31 7.70
N ASN A 147 23.96 -17.56 7.46
CA ASN A 147 23.45 -18.82 6.95
C ASN A 147 23.27 -18.79 5.42
N LYS A 148 24.09 -19.59 4.74
CA LYS A 148 24.10 -19.72 3.28
C LYS A 148 22.80 -20.25 2.70
N ASP A 149 22.07 -21.09 3.44
CA ASP A 149 20.78 -21.64 2.99
C ASP A 149 19.69 -20.57 3.04
N ILE A 150 19.70 -19.72 4.07
CA ILE A 150 18.78 -18.58 4.20
C ILE A 150 19.07 -17.54 3.12
N LEU A 151 20.35 -17.28 2.83
CA LEU A 151 20.75 -16.41 1.73
C LEU A 151 20.30 -16.96 0.37
N ALA A 152 20.40 -18.28 0.15
CA ALA A 152 19.92 -18.93 -1.07
C ALA A 152 18.40 -18.81 -1.22
N GLU A 153 17.63 -19.04 -0.15
CA GLU A 153 16.19 -18.84 -0.14
C GLU A 153 15.81 -17.38 -0.41
N PHE A 154 16.58 -16.44 0.16
CA PHE A 154 16.36 -15.01 -0.04
C PHE A 154 16.52 -14.60 -1.50
N MET A 155 17.54 -15.12 -2.20
CA MET A 155 17.78 -14.81 -3.60
C MET A 155 16.63 -15.23 -4.52
N ILE A 156 15.95 -16.33 -4.23
CA ILE A 156 14.88 -16.85 -5.10
C ILE A 156 13.51 -16.23 -4.81
N ARG A 157 13.43 -15.23 -3.93
CA ARG A 157 12.15 -14.62 -3.56
C ARG A 157 11.51 -13.84 -4.72
N PRO A 158 10.18 -13.90 -4.84
CA PRO A 158 9.46 -13.06 -5.79
C PRO A 158 9.68 -11.59 -5.44
N GLN A 159 9.80 -10.77 -6.48
CA GLN A 159 9.96 -9.33 -6.35
C GLN A 159 8.61 -8.65 -6.11
N SER A 160 8.64 -7.54 -5.36
CA SER A 160 7.52 -6.61 -5.34
C SER A 160 7.33 -5.98 -6.72
N TRP A 161 6.12 -5.54 -7.05
CA TRP A 161 5.75 -4.83 -8.27
C TRP A 161 6.60 -3.59 -8.41
N ARG A 162 6.81 -2.87 -7.30
CA ARG A 162 7.73 -1.74 -7.29
C ARG A 162 9.16 -2.13 -7.68
N ALA A 163 9.68 -3.26 -7.18
CA ALA A 163 11.01 -3.73 -7.57
C ALA A 163 11.06 -4.08 -9.08
N ILE A 164 10.01 -4.70 -9.62
CA ILE A 164 9.86 -5.00 -11.05
C ILE A 164 9.84 -3.71 -11.89
N GLU A 165 9.08 -2.70 -11.47
CA GLU A 165 9.00 -1.40 -12.13
C GLU A 165 10.33 -0.64 -12.08
N ASN A 166 11.05 -0.67 -10.95
CA ASN A 166 12.36 -0.05 -10.79
C ASN A 166 13.43 -0.62 -11.72
N ILE A 167 13.31 -1.89 -12.10
CA ILE A 167 14.21 -2.52 -13.06
C ILE A 167 13.71 -2.44 -14.50
N ASP A 168 12.65 -1.66 -14.73
CA ASP A 168 12.01 -1.50 -16.03
C ASP A 168 11.56 -2.84 -16.68
N ALA A 169 11.25 -3.85 -15.86
CA ALA A 169 10.66 -5.10 -16.33
C ALA A 169 9.14 -4.94 -16.53
N LYS A 170 8.54 -5.77 -17.38
CA LYS A 170 7.09 -5.73 -17.63
C LYS A 170 6.31 -6.29 -16.44
N LEU A 171 5.28 -5.56 -16.01
CA LEU A 171 4.48 -5.93 -14.84
C LEU A 171 3.32 -6.87 -15.18
N PHE A 172 3.62 -8.03 -15.75
CA PHE A 172 2.62 -9.05 -16.11
C PHE A 172 1.62 -9.42 -15.00
N PRO A 173 2.00 -9.49 -13.71
CA PRO A 173 1.04 -9.77 -12.64
C PRO A 173 -0.12 -8.78 -12.51
N ALA A 174 -0.01 -7.56 -13.07
CA ALA A 174 -1.08 -6.58 -13.05
C ALA A 174 -2.36 -7.07 -13.74
N GLN A 175 -2.26 -7.97 -14.72
CA GLN A 175 -3.42 -8.54 -15.42
C GLN A 175 -4.35 -9.33 -14.51
N ILE A 176 -3.81 -9.91 -13.44
CA ILE A 176 -4.56 -10.69 -12.44
C ILE A 176 -5.62 -9.80 -11.75
N LEU A 177 -5.40 -8.48 -11.66
CA LEU A 177 -6.33 -7.55 -11.00
C LEU A 177 -7.72 -7.57 -11.62
N SER A 178 -7.81 -7.72 -12.94
CA SER A 178 -9.07 -7.79 -13.69
C SER A 178 -9.43 -9.23 -14.07
N GLU A 179 -8.46 -10.04 -14.49
CA GLU A 179 -8.72 -11.41 -14.96
C GLU A 179 -9.26 -12.31 -13.86
N LEU A 180 -8.72 -12.22 -12.63
CA LEU A 180 -9.11 -13.14 -11.57
C LEU A 180 -10.57 -12.94 -11.10
N PRO A 181 -11.03 -11.71 -10.80
CA PRO A 181 -12.46 -11.49 -10.53
C PRO A 181 -13.35 -12.01 -11.66
N VAL A 182 -12.99 -11.75 -12.91
CA VAL A 182 -13.77 -12.17 -14.09
C VAL A 182 -13.83 -13.69 -14.21
N ALA A 183 -12.70 -14.38 -14.08
CA ALA A 183 -12.66 -15.84 -14.16
C ALA A 183 -13.44 -16.52 -13.02
N ILE A 184 -13.38 -15.98 -11.80
CA ILE A 184 -14.19 -16.45 -10.67
C ILE A 184 -15.67 -16.36 -11.02
N TRP A 185 -16.11 -15.21 -11.55
CA TRP A 185 -17.49 -14.99 -11.95
C TRP A 185 -17.92 -15.92 -13.09
N GLN A 186 -17.10 -16.07 -14.14
CA GLN A 186 -17.38 -16.97 -15.26
C GLN A 186 -17.45 -18.44 -14.82
N SER A 187 -16.70 -18.82 -13.78
CA SER A 187 -16.76 -20.16 -13.18
C SER A 187 -17.97 -20.37 -12.27
N GLY A 188 -18.89 -19.39 -12.16
CA GLY A 188 -20.05 -19.43 -11.28
C GLY A 188 -19.74 -19.13 -9.81
N GLY A 189 -18.52 -18.67 -9.51
CA GLY A 189 -18.15 -18.17 -8.20
C GLY A 189 -18.72 -16.77 -7.92
N ALA A 190 -18.75 -16.40 -6.64
CA ALA A 190 -19.19 -15.06 -6.22
C ALA A 190 -18.16 -14.44 -5.28
N LEU A 191 -17.57 -13.33 -5.71
CA LEU A 191 -16.66 -12.53 -4.90
C LEU A 191 -17.46 -11.58 -4.01
N ARG A 192 -17.24 -11.63 -2.69
CA ARG A 192 -17.94 -10.75 -1.74
C ARG A 192 -17.03 -9.73 -1.10
N ASN A 193 -15.75 -10.04 -0.91
CA ASN A 193 -14.80 -9.09 -0.36
C ASN A 193 -13.56 -9.08 -1.23
N LEU A 194 -13.11 -7.89 -1.60
CA LEU A 194 -11.87 -7.70 -2.34
C LEU A 194 -11.01 -6.67 -1.60
N SER A 195 -9.79 -7.07 -1.26
CA SER A 195 -8.77 -6.17 -0.74
C SER A 195 -7.62 -6.15 -1.74
N ASN A 196 -7.30 -4.98 -2.27
CA ASN A 196 -6.24 -4.80 -3.24
C ASN A 196 -5.19 -3.82 -2.70
N GLY A 197 -4.03 -4.36 -2.34
CA GLY A 197 -2.84 -3.62 -1.92
C GLY A 197 -1.83 -3.37 -3.04
N CYS A 198 -2.13 -3.70 -4.29
CA CYS A 198 -1.20 -3.60 -5.41
C CYS A 198 -1.86 -3.01 -6.67
N PHE A 199 -1.25 -1.98 -7.25
CA PHE A 199 -1.59 -1.45 -8.57
C PHE A 199 -0.29 -0.97 -9.24
N PRO A 200 -0.18 -0.96 -10.59
CA PRO A 200 1.00 -0.42 -11.24
C PRO A 200 1.20 1.07 -10.91
N HIS A 201 2.41 1.46 -10.49
CA HIS A 201 2.71 2.82 -10.03
C HIS A 201 3.31 3.71 -11.12
N ARG A 202 4.04 3.14 -12.08
CA ARG A 202 4.83 3.93 -13.05
C ARG A 202 4.56 3.63 -14.51
N LYS A 203 4.12 2.41 -14.81
CA LYS A 203 3.93 1.95 -16.20
C LYS A 203 3.00 0.75 -16.24
N ASP A 204 2.73 0.26 -17.45
CA ASP A 204 1.93 -0.95 -17.68
C ASP A 204 0.51 -0.87 -17.05
N HIS A 205 -0.01 0.34 -16.84
CA HIS A 205 -1.30 0.57 -16.19
C HIS A 205 -2.47 -0.09 -16.93
N SER A 206 -2.40 -0.14 -18.26
CA SER A 206 -3.37 -0.84 -19.11
C SER A 206 -3.44 -2.34 -18.85
N LEU A 207 -2.39 -2.96 -18.27
CA LEU A 207 -2.45 -4.36 -17.86
C LEU A 207 -3.42 -4.58 -16.71
N ALA A 208 -3.66 -3.60 -15.83
CA ALA A 208 -4.62 -3.73 -14.74
C ALA A 208 -6.05 -3.99 -15.24
N LEU A 209 -6.38 -3.53 -16.45
CA LEU A 209 -7.67 -3.75 -17.13
C LEU A 209 -7.63 -4.88 -18.16
N SER A 210 -6.57 -5.71 -18.15
CA SER A 210 -6.23 -6.78 -19.09
C SER A 210 -6.70 -6.58 -20.54
N PRO A 211 -5.77 -6.33 -21.48
CA PRO A 211 -6.09 -6.24 -22.91
C PRO A 211 -6.73 -7.50 -23.51
N ALA A 212 -6.60 -8.66 -22.84
CA ALA A 212 -7.21 -9.91 -23.28
C ALA A 212 -8.73 -9.95 -23.06
N LEU A 213 -9.27 -9.04 -22.24
CA LEU A 213 -10.69 -8.90 -21.99
C LEU A 213 -11.28 -7.84 -22.94
N GLU A 214 -11.78 -8.25 -24.11
CA GLU A 214 -12.59 -7.34 -24.94
C GLU A 214 -13.80 -6.86 -24.13
N GLY A 215 -13.96 -5.54 -24.00
CA GLY A 215 -15.00 -4.97 -23.11
C GLY A 215 -14.74 -5.24 -21.62
N ALA A 216 -13.46 -5.32 -21.21
CA ALA A 216 -13.00 -5.61 -19.85
C ALA A 216 -13.83 -4.96 -18.74
N GLN A 217 -14.16 -3.68 -18.91
CA GLN A 217 -14.95 -2.93 -17.93
C GLN A 217 -16.29 -3.64 -17.61
N GLY A 218 -17.08 -4.01 -18.61
CA GLY A 218 -18.36 -4.67 -18.39
C GLY A 218 -18.22 -6.05 -17.76
N HIS A 219 -17.13 -6.76 -18.04
CA HIS A 219 -16.83 -8.03 -17.37
C HIS A 219 -16.45 -7.84 -15.91
N ILE A 220 -15.62 -6.85 -15.60
CA ILE A 220 -15.24 -6.51 -14.22
C ILE A 220 -16.48 -6.08 -13.44
N GLU A 221 -17.29 -5.15 -13.96
CA GLU A 221 -18.54 -4.69 -13.35
C GLU A 221 -19.47 -5.86 -12.99
N ASN A 222 -19.63 -6.82 -13.91
CA ASN A 222 -20.44 -8.02 -13.64
C ASN A 222 -19.82 -8.90 -12.55
N ALA A 223 -18.51 -9.11 -12.60
CA ALA A 223 -17.79 -9.93 -11.64
C ALA A 223 -17.78 -9.33 -10.22
N THR A 224 -17.88 -8.00 -10.12
CA THR A 224 -17.80 -7.24 -8.87
C THR A 224 -19.16 -6.78 -8.37
N SER A 225 -20.23 -6.98 -9.15
CA SER A 225 -21.61 -6.57 -8.84
C SER A 225 -22.15 -7.04 -7.48
N GLN A 226 -21.57 -8.10 -6.91
CA GLN A 226 -21.97 -8.69 -5.63
C GLN A 226 -21.03 -8.32 -4.47
N LEU A 227 -20.02 -7.47 -4.68
CA LEU A 227 -19.08 -7.06 -3.64
C LEU A 227 -19.80 -6.38 -2.47
N ARG A 228 -19.44 -6.80 -1.26
CA ARG A 228 -19.87 -6.26 0.04
C ARG A 228 -18.77 -5.49 0.73
N ALA A 229 -17.50 -5.84 0.51
CA ALA A 229 -16.38 -5.05 1.01
C ALA A 229 -15.36 -4.83 -0.10
N PHE A 230 -14.92 -3.58 -0.24
CA PHE A 230 -13.81 -3.21 -1.10
C PHE A 230 -12.80 -2.39 -0.32
N GLU A 231 -11.54 -2.83 -0.36
CA GLU A 231 -10.41 -2.16 0.25
C GLU A 231 -9.32 -1.95 -0.80
N PHE A 232 -8.79 -0.74 -0.88
CA PHE A 232 -7.75 -0.39 -1.85
C PHE A 232 -6.62 0.38 -1.17
N GLY A 233 -5.37 -0.01 -1.46
CA GLY A 233 -4.15 0.68 -1.01
C GLY A 233 -3.73 0.46 0.45
N THR A 234 -4.64 0.01 1.33
CA THR A 234 -4.37 -0.16 2.78
C THR A 234 -3.26 -1.17 3.10
N LEU A 235 -2.94 -2.09 2.18
CA LEU A 235 -1.93 -3.15 2.38
C LEU A 235 -0.57 -2.81 1.74
N ALA A 236 -0.40 -1.63 1.14
CA ALA A 236 0.85 -1.20 0.51
C ALA A 236 1.73 -0.45 1.53
N SER A 237 2.61 -1.18 2.25
CA SER A 237 3.30 -0.63 3.42
C SER A 237 4.55 0.23 3.16
N SER A 238 4.88 0.62 1.93
CA SER A 238 6.10 1.42 1.69
C SER A 238 5.76 2.81 1.19
N ALA A 239 5.86 3.80 2.06
CA ALA A 239 5.78 5.24 1.73
C ALA A 239 6.95 5.73 0.86
N ALA A 240 7.99 4.91 0.67
CA ALA A 240 9.06 5.25 -0.28
C ALA A 240 8.50 5.16 -1.72
N GLY A 241 8.89 6.07 -2.62
CA GLY A 241 8.59 5.94 -4.06
C GLY A 241 7.21 6.42 -4.51
N ARG A 242 6.59 7.27 -3.70
CA ARG A 242 5.46 8.13 -4.05
C ARG A 242 5.68 8.81 -5.41
N SER A 243 4.79 8.55 -6.36
CA SER A 243 4.78 9.23 -7.64
C SER A 243 3.36 9.43 -8.11
N HIS A 244 3.10 10.58 -8.72
CA HIS A 244 1.86 10.78 -9.46
C HIS A 244 1.78 9.77 -10.60
N LEU A 245 0.58 9.21 -10.79
CA LEU A 245 0.26 8.51 -12.03
C LEU A 245 0.26 9.52 -13.17
N ASP A 246 0.68 9.08 -14.35
CA ASP A 246 0.39 9.81 -15.57
C ASP A 246 -1.11 9.71 -15.92
N ASP A 247 -1.52 10.41 -16.98
CA ASP A 247 -2.93 10.47 -17.39
C ASP A 247 -3.49 9.08 -17.76
N GLU A 248 -2.66 8.21 -18.36
CA GLU A 248 -3.05 6.84 -18.71
C GLU A 248 -3.27 6.00 -17.45
N GLY A 249 -2.33 6.06 -16.50
CA GLY A 249 -2.41 5.37 -15.22
C GLY A 249 -3.59 5.82 -14.38
N LYS A 250 -3.84 7.14 -14.35
CA LYS A 250 -5.03 7.70 -13.72
C LYS A 250 -6.31 7.19 -14.36
N ALA A 251 -6.42 7.20 -15.68
CA ALA A 251 -7.60 6.71 -16.38
C ALA A 251 -7.85 5.22 -16.11
N ALA A 252 -6.80 4.40 -16.14
CA ALA A 252 -6.89 2.96 -15.86
C ALA A 252 -7.34 2.70 -14.41
N MET A 253 -6.78 3.43 -13.45
CA MET A 253 -7.15 3.32 -12.04
C MET A 253 -8.59 3.77 -11.79
N ASP A 254 -9.03 4.87 -12.39
CA ASP A 254 -10.40 5.37 -12.24
C ASP A 254 -11.42 4.36 -12.78
N ILE A 255 -11.16 3.73 -13.92
CA ILE A 255 -12.01 2.66 -14.48
C ILE A 255 -12.03 1.45 -13.53
N TYR A 256 -10.86 1.03 -13.04
CA TYR A 256 -10.73 -0.10 -12.14
C TYR A 256 -11.51 0.13 -10.83
N LEU A 257 -11.26 1.25 -10.16
CA LEU A 257 -11.96 1.64 -8.93
C LEU A 257 -13.46 1.82 -9.19
N GLY A 258 -13.83 2.53 -10.26
CA GLY A 258 -15.23 2.75 -10.64
C GLY A 258 -16.00 1.43 -10.75
N SER A 259 -15.43 0.44 -11.44
CA SER A 259 -16.02 -0.90 -11.62
C SER A 259 -16.27 -1.63 -10.29
N MET A 260 -15.43 -1.42 -9.27
CA MET A 260 -15.60 -2.02 -7.94
C MET A 260 -16.68 -1.28 -7.12
N LEU A 261 -16.75 0.05 -7.27
CA LEU A 261 -17.66 0.93 -6.54
C LEU A 261 -19.10 0.90 -7.06
N GLU A 262 -19.32 0.37 -8.27
CA GLU A 262 -20.63 0.17 -8.88
C GLU A 262 -21.51 -0.85 -8.15
N SER A 263 -20.93 -1.74 -7.34
CA SER A 263 -21.69 -2.77 -6.61
C SER A 263 -22.79 -2.15 -5.74
N THR A 264 -24.03 -2.62 -5.93
CA THR A 264 -25.18 -2.19 -5.12
C THR A 264 -25.21 -2.83 -3.73
N ASP A 265 -24.46 -3.91 -3.55
CA ASP A 265 -24.36 -4.68 -2.30
C ASP A 265 -23.26 -4.16 -1.36
N LEU A 266 -22.50 -3.13 -1.76
CA LEU A 266 -21.31 -2.67 -1.04
C LEU A 266 -21.67 -2.12 0.35
N GLN A 267 -21.06 -2.67 1.40
CA GLN A 267 -21.27 -2.31 2.80
C GLN A 267 -20.03 -1.66 3.43
N LYS A 268 -18.83 -2.09 3.02
CA LYS A 268 -17.56 -1.54 3.50
C LYS A 268 -16.77 -1.01 2.31
N LEU A 269 -16.31 0.23 2.43
CA LEU A 269 -15.43 0.90 1.49
C LEU A 269 -14.24 1.47 2.25
N ASN A 270 -13.03 1.07 1.87
CA ASN A 270 -11.79 1.64 2.39
C ASN A 270 -10.86 1.98 1.23
N LEU A 271 -10.54 3.26 1.04
CA LEU A 271 -9.67 3.73 -0.03
C LEU A 271 -8.51 4.51 0.59
N ASP A 272 -7.29 4.05 0.39
CA ASP A 272 -6.08 4.76 0.78
C ASP A 272 -5.20 4.99 -0.43
N MET A 273 -4.99 6.27 -0.78
CA MET A 273 -4.25 6.65 -1.98
C MET A 273 -2.80 7.09 -1.68
N VAL A 274 -2.30 6.83 -0.47
CA VAL A 274 -0.98 7.31 0.01
C VAL A 274 0.20 7.00 -0.93
N VAL A 275 0.13 5.89 -1.66
CA VAL A 275 1.19 5.45 -2.57
C VAL A 275 1.20 6.21 -3.91
N TYR A 276 0.10 6.88 -4.25
CA TYR A 276 -0.05 7.68 -5.49
C TYR A 276 -0.02 9.19 -5.24
N ASN A 277 0.30 9.59 -4.00
CA ASN A 277 0.69 10.96 -3.73
C ASN A 277 2.04 11.17 -4.44
N GLY A 278 2.19 12.22 -5.25
CA GLY A 278 3.49 12.56 -5.81
C GLY A 278 4.23 13.49 -4.88
N ASP A 279 5.53 13.31 -4.70
CA ASP A 279 6.38 14.34 -4.12
C ASP A 279 6.67 15.36 -5.24
N ASP A 280 6.22 16.61 -5.08
CA ASP A 280 6.52 17.67 -6.05
C ASP A 280 8.01 18.03 -5.93
N ASP A 281 8.81 17.76 -6.97
CA ASP A 281 10.28 17.97 -7.02
C ASP A 281 10.73 19.41 -6.69
N ASN A 282 9.79 20.36 -6.67
CA ASN A 282 10.03 21.78 -6.36
C ASN A 282 9.85 22.13 -4.87
N GLY A 283 9.64 21.17 -3.98
CA GLY A 283 9.38 21.45 -2.55
C GLY A 283 8.01 22.08 -2.30
N ASN A 284 7.14 22.10 -3.31
CA ASN A 284 5.71 22.30 -3.13
C ASN A 284 5.07 20.98 -2.69
N ARG A 285 3.89 21.10 -2.06
CA ARG A 285 3.25 20.02 -1.31
C ARG A 285 3.00 18.79 -2.19
N PRO A 286 3.10 17.57 -1.63
CA PRO A 286 2.73 16.39 -2.38
C PRO A 286 1.25 16.48 -2.77
N GLY A 287 0.95 16.44 -4.06
CA GLY A 287 -0.42 16.41 -4.53
C GLY A 287 -1.08 15.08 -4.16
N TYR A 288 -2.27 15.12 -3.59
CA TYR A 288 -3.06 13.90 -3.36
C TYR A 288 -3.68 13.37 -4.65
N TYR A 289 -3.93 12.06 -4.72
CA TYR A 289 -4.61 11.46 -5.88
C TYR A 289 -6.05 11.99 -6.01
N HIS A 290 -6.41 12.53 -7.19
CA HIS A 290 -7.76 13.02 -7.46
C HIS A 290 -8.76 11.87 -7.69
N ILE A 291 -9.51 11.48 -6.66
CA ILE A 291 -10.37 10.28 -6.64
C ILE A 291 -11.81 10.55 -7.09
N GLY A 292 -12.16 11.80 -7.41
CA GLY A 292 -13.54 12.24 -7.64
C GLY A 292 -14.31 11.38 -8.64
N SER A 293 -13.72 11.13 -9.82
CA SER A 293 -14.28 10.28 -10.89
C SER A 293 -14.72 8.90 -10.38
N ALA A 294 -13.86 8.19 -9.65
CA ALA A 294 -14.18 6.87 -9.09
C ALA A 294 -15.32 6.94 -8.06
N LEU A 295 -15.33 7.95 -7.17
CA LEU A 295 -16.38 8.09 -6.16
C LEU A 295 -17.76 8.39 -6.73
N THR A 296 -17.84 8.99 -7.93
CA THR A 296 -19.14 9.20 -8.60
C THR A 296 -19.83 7.89 -9.02
N CYS A 297 -19.08 6.79 -9.14
CA CYS A 297 -19.61 5.46 -9.46
C CYS A 297 -20.29 4.76 -8.28
N VAL A 298 -20.20 5.29 -7.06
CA VAL A 298 -20.77 4.66 -5.86
C VAL A 298 -22.30 4.63 -5.96
N LYS A 299 -22.87 3.43 -6.16
CA LYS A 299 -24.32 3.19 -6.28
C LYS A 299 -24.96 2.58 -5.03
N SER A 300 -24.15 2.06 -4.10
CA SER A 300 -24.66 1.31 -2.95
C SER A 300 -25.38 2.19 -1.92
N LYS A 301 -26.62 1.81 -1.58
CA LYS A 301 -27.35 2.31 -0.41
C LYS A 301 -27.16 1.43 0.84
N ALA A 302 -26.39 0.35 0.72
CA ALA A 302 -26.09 -0.59 1.79
C ALA A 302 -24.82 -0.23 2.58
N LEU A 303 -24.09 0.84 2.18
CA LEU A 303 -22.87 1.28 2.85
C LEU A 303 -23.10 1.52 4.35
N ARG A 304 -22.15 1.01 5.13
CA ARG A 304 -22.07 1.08 6.60
C ARG A 304 -20.75 1.67 7.06
N HIS A 305 -19.66 1.25 6.45
CA HIS A 305 -18.32 1.70 6.82
C HIS A 305 -17.65 2.32 5.60
N VAL A 306 -17.26 3.59 5.72
CA VAL A 306 -16.60 4.34 4.66
C VAL A 306 -15.35 4.97 5.24
N SER A 307 -14.22 4.71 4.62
CA SER A 307 -12.94 5.31 4.99
C SER A 307 -12.21 5.75 3.73
N ILE A 308 -11.84 7.03 3.67
CA ILE A 308 -11.08 7.62 2.57
C ILE A 308 -9.85 8.30 3.16
N TYR A 309 -8.68 7.89 2.69
CA TYR A 309 -7.38 8.35 3.15
C TYR A 309 -6.56 8.91 1.99
N ASN A 310 -5.84 10.02 2.24
CA ASN A 310 -4.81 10.55 1.36
C ASN A 310 -5.32 10.88 -0.06
N ALA A 311 -6.47 11.52 -0.21
CA ALA A 311 -7.12 11.75 -1.50
C ALA A 311 -7.46 13.22 -1.74
N ALA A 312 -7.53 13.62 -3.01
CA ALA A 312 -8.04 14.92 -3.45
C ALA A 312 -9.39 14.77 -4.15
N LEU A 313 -10.26 15.76 -3.99
CA LEU A 313 -11.58 15.83 -4.61
C LEU A 313 -11.99 17.28 -4.88
N SER A 314 -12.81 17.51 -5.91
CA SER A 314 -13.53 18.77 -6.08
C SER A 314 -14.74 18.87 -5.12
N GLN A 315 -15.27 20.07 -4.89
CA GLN A 315 -16.53 20.24 -4.17
C GLN A 315 -17.67 19.45 -4.82
N GLN A 316 -17.74 19.46 -6.16
CA GLN A 316 -18.78 18.76 -6.89
C GLN A 316 -18.75 17.25 -6.63
N ASP A 317 -17.56 16.64 -6.66
CA ASP A 317 -17.36 15.22 -6.43
C ASP A 317 -17.68 14.83 -5.00
N LEU A 318 -17.22 15.63 -4.03
CA LEU A 318 -17.51 15.42 -2.62
C LEU A 318 -19.02 15.48 -2.35
N GLU A 319 -19.70 16.49 -2.86
CA GLU A 319 -21.15 16.62 -2.70
C GLU A 319 -21.91 15.48 -3.40
N ALA A 320 -21.45 15.02 -4.56
CA ALA A 320 -22.03 13.86 -5.26
C ALA A 320 -21.87 12.59 -4.43
N PHE A 321 -20.69 12.37 -3.87
CA PHE A 321 -20.41 11.25 -2.99
C PHE A 321 -21.26 11.30 -1.72
N CYS A 322 -21.34 12.44 -1.02
CA CYS A 322 -22.18 12.59 0.16
C CYS A 322 -23.67 12.32 -0.13
N ARG A 323 -24.16 12.63 -1.34
CA ARG A 323 -25.53 12.29 -1.78
C ARG A 323 -25.73 10.80 -2.06
N SER A 324 -24.66 10.09 -2.45
CA SER A 324 -24.73 8.65 -2.71
C SER A 324 -24.79 7.84 -1.41
N LEU A 325 -24.21 8.36 -0.31
CA LEU A 325 -24.23 7.71 1.00
C LEU A 325 -25.66 7.38 1.47
N GLY A 326 -25.83 6.15 1.96
CA GLY A 326 -27.10 5.68 2.51
C GLY A 326 -27.32 6.17 3.95
N ARG A 327 -28.53 5.99 4.48
CA ARG A 327 -28.85 6.27 5.90
C ARG A 327 -28.31 5.22 6.88
N ARG A 328 -27.57 4.23 6.36
CA ARG A 328 -27.09 3.05 7.09
C ARG A 328 -25.66 3.19 7.61
N ILE A 329 -25.01 4.32 7.35
CA ILE A 329 -23.63 4.57 7.80
C ILE A 329 -23.54 4.41 9.32
N GLU A 330 -22.59 3.57 9.71
CA GLU A 330 -22.17 3.25 11.07
C GLU A 330 -20.80 3.86 11.35
N SER A 331 -19.95 4.04 10.34
CA SER A 331 -18.66 4.73 10.46
C SER A 331 -18.31 5.48 9.17
N LEU A 332 -17.92 6.75 9.30
CA LEU A 332 -17.37 7.58 8.23
C LEU A 332 -16.05 8.20 8.68
N SER A 333 -14.97 7.89 7.95
CA SER A 333 -13.65 8.44 8.19
C SER A 333 -13.13 9.16 6.96
N LEU A 334 -12.74 10.43 7.11
CA LEU A 334 -12.03 11.21 6.10
C LEU A 334 -10.71 11.67 6.71
N ASN A 335 -9.59 11.21 6.16
CA ASN A 335 -8.26 11.50 6.70
C ASN A 335 -7.31 11.95 5.59
N LYS A 336 -6.64 13.09 5.77
CA LYS A 336 -5.75 13.67 4.75
C LYS A 336 -6.48 13.81 3.41
N VAL A 337 -7.65 14.46 3.46
CA VAL A 337 -8.48 14.70 2.27
C VAL A 337 -8.40 16.17 1.91
N ASP A 338 -8.00 16.45 0.67
CA ASP A 338 -7.84 17.80 0.15
C ASP A 338 -8.99 18.18 -0.79
N LEU A 339 -9.54 19.37 -0.56
CA LEU A 339 -10.56 19.95 -1.42
C LEU A 339 -9.90 20.90 -2.42
N LEU A 340 -9.82 20.46 -3.67
CA LEU A 340 -9.09 21.18 -4.73
C LEU A 340 -9.73 22.53 -5.07
N ASP A 341 -11.06 22.58 -5.01
CA ASP A 341 -11.85 23.76 -5.32
C ASP A 341 -13.15 23.78 -4.52
N GLY A 342 -13.62 24.99 -4.21
CA GLY A 342 -14.90 25.22 -3.55
C GLY A 342 -14.84 25.23 -2.02
N SER A 343 -15.95 24.81 -1.43
CA SER A 343 -16.24 24.89 0.01
C SER A 343 -16.67 23.52 0.57
N TRP A 344 -16.21 23.22 1.78
CA TRP A 344 -16.61 22.03 2.52
C TRP A 344 -18.03 22.13 3.09
N PHE A 345 -18.56 23.35 3.23
CA PHE A 345 -19.79 23.63 3.96
C PHE A 345 -20.97 22.76 3.51
N ASN A 346 -21.26 22.74 2.21
CA ASN A 346 -22.40 22.00 1.65
C ASN A 346 -22.27 20.49 1.87
N ALA A 347 -21.04 19.95 1.77
CA ALA A 347 -20.79 18.54 2.02
C ALA A 347 -21.01 18.21 3.50
N LEU A 348 -20.47 19.02 4.40
CA LEU A 348 -20.63 18.86 5.85
C LEU A 348 -22.10 19.00 6.27
N GLU A 349 -22.85 19.93 5.70
CA GLU A 349 -24.28 20.11 5.97
C GLU A 349 -25.08 18.86 5.56
N ARG A 350 -24.80 18.30 4.38
CA ARG A 350 -25.45 17.06 3.92
C ARG A 350 -25.12 15.86 4.82
N LEU A 351 -23.86 15.75 5.25
CA LEU A 351 -23.45 14.71 6.19
C LEU A 351 -24.16 14.89 7.54
N ARG A 352 -24.23 16.10 8.06
CA ARG A 352 -24.96 16.42 9.30
C ARG A 352 -26.43 16.01 9.19
N ASP A 353 -27.13 16.43 8.14
CA ASP A 353 -28.55 16.16 7.95
C ASP A 353 -28.86 14.66 7.85
N SER A 354 -27.91 13.87 7.33
CA SER A 354 -28.06 12.42 7.18
C SER A 354 -27.61 11.61 8.39
N LEU A 355 -26.60 12.06 9.14
CA LEU A 355 -25.90 11.25 10.14
C LEU A 355 -26.07 11.73 11.59
N SER A 356 -26.32 13.02 11.83
CA SER A 356 -26.30 13.61 13.19
C SER A 356 -27.20 12.88 14.20
N SER A 357 -28.44 12.58 13.85
CA SER A 357 -29.38 11.86 14.74
C SER A 357 -28.87 10.48 15.16
N ARG A 358 -28.15 9.78 14.26
CA ARG A 358 -27.53 8.48 14.56
C ARG A 358 -26.27 8.62 15.39
N CYS A 359 -25.47 9.66 15.14
CA CYS A 359 -24.28 9.97 15.93
C CYS A 359 -24.66 10.25 17.38
N LEU A 360 -25.67 11.09 17.61
CA LEU A 360 -26.20 11.39 18.95
C LEU A 360 -26.76 10.16 19.67
N ALA A 361 -27.27 9.17 18.92
CA ALA A 361 -27.73 7.90 19.45
C ALA A 361 -26.60 6.86 19.66
N GLY A 362 -25.35 7.19 19.32
CA GLY A 362 -24.21 6.27 19.40
C GLY A 362 -24.21 5.16 18.34
N HIS A 363 -24.95 5.34 17.24
CA HIS A 363 -25.07 4.37 16.14
C HIS A 363 -24.28 4.76 14.88
N CYS A 364 -23.52 5.85 14.95
CA CYS A 364 -22.65 6.31 13.88
C CYS A 364 -21.43 7.01 14.49
N GLU A 365 -20.25 6.68 13.99
CA GLU A 365 -18.98 7.32 14.34
C GLU A 365 -18.45 8.13 13.16
N ILE A 366 -18.03 9.36 13.43
CA ILE A 366 -17.41 10.26 12.45
C ILE A 366 -15.99 10.55 12.92
N SER A 367 -15.02 10.40 12.04
CA SER A 367 -13.62 10.70 12.34
C SER A 367 -13.01 11.52 11.21
N PHE A 368 -12.68 12.78 11.49
CA PHE A 368 -12.01 13.66 10.53
C PHE A 368 -10.60 14.02 10.99
N SER A 369 -9.64 13.97 10.08
CA SER A 369 -8.25 14.38 10.35
C SER A 369 -7.57 14.88 9.08
N GLY A 370 -6.68 15.88 9.19
CA GLY A 370 -5.91 16.37 8.03
C GLY A 370 -6.75 16.88 6.84
N LEU A 371 -7.95 17.41 7.07
CA LEU A 371 -8.73 18.04 6.00
C LEU A 371 -8.08 19.37 5.57
N SER A 372 -8.05 19.63 4.27
CA SER A 372 -7.52 20.87 3.68
C SER A 372 -8.35 21.36 2.50
N GLY A 373 -8.03 22.54 2.00
CA GLY A 373 -8.79 23.26 1.00
C GLY A 373 -10.03 23.94 1.57
N GLY A 374 -10.60 24.89 0.83
CA GLY A 374 -11.74 25.69 1.26
C GLY A 374 -11.52 26.34 2.63
N GLU A 375 -12.43 26.09 3.57
CA GLU A 375 -12.41 26.68 4.91
C GLU A 375 -11.30 26.16 5.81
N PHE A 376 -10.83 24.91 5.59
CA PHE A 376 -9.72 24.36 6.37
C PHE A 376 -8.36 24.94 5.95
N GLY A 377 -8.33 25.68 4.84
CA GLY A 377 -7.13 26.26 4.28
C GLY A 377 -6.10 25.21 3.90
N ASP A 378 -4.86 25.65 3.82
CA ASP A 378 -3.72 24.81 3.54
C ASP A 378 -3.39 23.88 4.71
N GLN A 379 -3.00 22.62 4.45
CA GLN A 379 -2.71 21.65 5.53
C GLN A 379 -1.78 22.25 6.59
N PRO A 380 -2.10 22.11 7.89
CA PRO A 380 -1.15 22.47 8.94
C PRO A 380 0.09 21.57 8.81
N GLU A 381 1.28 22.18 8.81
CA GLU A 381 2.55 21.48 8.97
C GLU A 381 2.40 20.43 10.09
N ASP A 382 2.83 19.20 9.81
CA ASP A 382 2.74 18.03 10.69
C ASP A 382 2.94 18.41 12.18
N GLN A 383 1.85 18.64 12.92
CA GLN A 383 1.88 18.72 14.38
C GLN A 383 1.95 17.30 14.98
N SER A 384 2.80 16.44 14.41
CA SER A 384 3.09 15.09 14.92
C SER A 384 3.88 15.11 16.24
N SER A 385 4.14 16.28 16.82
CA SER A 385 4.77 16.43 18.13
C SER A 385 3.93 17.27 19.09
N SER A 386 2.74 16.80 19.47
CA SER A 386 2.17 17.20 20.76
C SER A 386 2.04 15.97 21.65
N TRP A 387 2.94 15.91 22.63
CA TRP A 387 2.93 14.95 23.73
C TRP A 387 1.60 15.05 24.52
N PRO A 388 1.16 13.97 25.20
CA PRO A 388 -0.03 14.02 26.04
C PRO A 388 0.27 14.89 27.26
N GLY A 389 -0.30 16.11 27.29
CA GLY A 389 -0.12 17.03 28.41
C GLY A 389 -0.42 18.50 28.15
N SER A 390 -0.74 18.92 26.91
CA SER A 390 -1.09 20.32 26.66
C SER A 390 -2.57 20.61 26.86
N ILE A 391 -2.81 21.58 27.73
CA ILE A 391 -4.08 22.14 28.20
C ILE A 391 -4.93 22.65 27.02
N SER A 392 -6.26 22.51 27.18
CA SER A 392 -7.35 22.93 26.30
C SER A 392 -7.12 24.24 25.52
N GLY A 393 -6.61 24.11 24.30
CA GLY A 393 -6.72 25.15 23.26
C GLY A 393 -8.09 25.12 22.57
N PRO A 394 -8.42 26.13 21.75
CA PRO A 394 -9.60 26.05 20.89
C PRO A 394 -9.53 24.80 20.02
N LEU A 395 -10.64 24.06 19.92
CA LEU A 395 -10.77 22.89 19.05
C LEU A 395 -10.26 23.25 17.65
N SER A 396 -9.43 22.36 17.07
CA SER A 396 -9.03 22.51 15.67
C SER A 396 -10.27 22.59 14.80
N MET A 397 -10.20 23.33 13.69
CA MET A 397 -11.35 23.50 12.79
C MET A 397 -11.89 22.14 12.30
N VAL A 398 -11.00 21.18 12.05
CA VAL A 398 -11.35 19.80 11.71
C VAL A 398 -12.20 19.14 12.80
N LYS A 399 -11.83 19.31 14.08
CA LYS A 399 -12.60 18.73 15.18
C LYS A 399 -13.97 19.39 15.36
N ARG A 400 -14.08 20.69 15.08
CA ARG A 400 -15.38 21.39 15.03
C ARG A 400 -16.26 20.85 13.89
N ALA A 401 -15.69 20.65 12.70
CA ALA A 401 -16.43 20.04 11.59
C ALA A 401 -16.96 18.64 11.92
N GLU A 402 -16.15 17.82 12.62
CA GLU A 402 -16.58 16.51 13.11
C GLU A 402 -17.75 16.62 14.11
N GLN A 403 -17.67 17.55 15.07
CA GLN A 403 -18.74 17.80 16.04
C GLN A 403 -20.02 18.35 15.38
N PHE A 404 -19.86 19.24 14.38
CA PHE A 404 -20.95 19.77 13.57
C PHE A 404 -21.70 18.65 12.85
N VAL A 405 -20.99 17.74 12.15
CA VAL A 405 -21.60 16.59 11.46
C VAL A 405 -22.25 15.63 12.46
N SER A 406 -21.60 15.41 13.60
CA SER A 406 -22.11 14.54 14.67
C SER A 406 -23.34 15.12 15.40
N GLY A 407 -23.70 16.38 15.15
CA GLY A 407 -24.82 17.06 15.80
C GLY A 407 -24.52 17.56 17.21
N MET A 408 -23.26 17.55 17.64
CA MET A 408 -22.82 18.05 18.95
C MET A 408 -22.75 19.59 19.00
N GLU A 409 -22.68 20.26 17.84
CA GLU A 409 -22.69 21.73 17.71
C GLU A 409 -23.93 22.26 16.96
N GLU A 410 -24.46 23.42 17.37
CA GLU A 410 -25.62 24.08 16.73
C GLU A 410 -25.27 24.74 15.39
N ARG A 411 -26.28 25.02 14.54
CA ARG A 411 -26.09 25.56 13.16
C ARG A 411 -25.44 26.95 13.08
N ASN A 412 -25.42 27.72 14.17
CA ASN A 412 -25.21 29.17 14.11
C ASN A 412 -23.76 29.64 14.27
N VAL A 413 -22.74 28.77 14.14
CA VAL A 413 -21.40 29.16 14.65
C VAL A 413 -20.26 29.21 13.62
N TYR A 414 -20.31 28.64 12.41
CA TYR A 414 -19.01 28.27 11.78
C TYR A 414 -18.66 28.64 10.34
N PHE A 415 -19.52 29.21 9.50
CA PHE A 415 -19.13 29.42 8.08
C PHE A 415 -19.71 30.72 7.50
N THR A 416 -19.02 31.84 7.74
CA THR A 416 -19.16 33.11 7.00
C THR A 416 -17.81 33.57 6.52
#